data_AF-A0AAE0AHM5-F1
#
_entry.id   AF-A0AAE0AHM5-F1
#
_cell.length_a   1.000
_cell.length_b   1.000
_cell.length_c   1.000
_cell.angle_alpha   90.00
_cell.angle_beta   90.00
_cell.angle_gamma   90.00
#
_symmetry.space_group_name_H-M   'P 1'
#
loop_
_entity.id
_entity.type
_entity.pdbx_description
1 polymer ?
#
loop_
_entity_poly.entity_id
_entity_poly.type
_entity_poly.pdbx_seq_one_letter_code
_entity_poly.pdbx_strand_id
1 'polypeptide(L)'
;MKETGDVIDSVDVVTVQGNLQRLEKNDLNFGYRSSTFQDMKDLAAIVAVTFQLQESGSARAKQQECLERRRTTQPLGEQTAGSVFRNPLNVGVAAAELIEKAGLKGFRIGGAVVSNFHANFFVNIGNSTSRDMLDLIALVKDKVDQKFGVQLKEEVLYFHPHCTGLD
;
A
#
# COMPACT_ATOMS: atom_id res chain seq x y z
N MET A 1 -8.03 5.82 -14.36
CA MET A 1 -6.85 6.53 -13.81
C MET A 1 -5.64 5.76 -14.29
N LYS A 2 -4.56 6.43 -14.70
CA LYS A 2 -3.33 5.71 -15.08
C LYS A 2 -2.57 5.30 -13.81
N GLU A 3 -1.99 4.11 -13.82
CA GLU A 3 -1.05 3.63 -12.80
C GLU A 3 0.40 3.86 -13.26
N THR A 4 1.36 3.68 -12.36
CA THR A 4 2.79 3.85 -12.64
C THR A 4 3.23 3.04 -13.86
N GLY A 5 2.82 1.77 -13.94
CA GLY A 5 3.18 0.87 -15.05
C GLY A 5 2.68 1.32 -16.42
N ASP A 6 1.63 2.15 -16.49
CA ASP A 6 1.09 2.62 -17.78
C ASP A 6 2.04 3.59 -18.49
N VAL A 7 2.79 4.38 -17.70
CA VAL A 7 3.62 5.50 -18.17
C VAL A 7 5.10 5.33 -17.91
N ILE A 8 5.50 4.21 -17.30
CA ILE A 8 6.91 3.88 -17.12
C ILE A 8 7.55 3.53 -18.47
N ASP A 9 8.80 3.95 -18.63
CA ASP A 9 9.62 3.70 -19.82
C ASP A 9 10.76 2.74 -19.47
N SER A 10 11.52 3.06 -18.42
CA SER A 10 12.63 2.24 -17.94
C SER A 10 12.87 2.46 -16.43
N VAL A 11 13.54 1.49 -15.81
CA VAL A 11 13.98 1.55 -14.41
C VAL A 11 15.43 1.11 -14.31
N ASP A 12 16.28 1.96 -13.73
CA ASP A 12 17.67 1.62 -13.44
C ASP A 12 17.76 1.07 -12.03
N VAL A 13 18.42 -0.08 -11.90
CA VAL A 13 18.62 -0.80 -10.65
C VAL A 13 20.10 -1.08 -10.42
N VAL A 14 20.48 -1.12 -9.15
CA VAL A 14 21.76 -1.65 -8.71
C VAL A 14 21.51 -3.04 -8.12
N THR A 15 22.30 -4.02 -8.53
CA THR A 15 22.22 -5.38 -7.97
C THR A 15 23.03 -5.50 -6.68
N VAL A 16 22.84 -6.58 -5.93
CA VAL A 16 23.62 -6.90 -4.72
C VAL A 16 25.12 -7.01 -4.96
N GLN A 17 25.54 -7.24 -6.21
CA GLN A 17 26.95 -7.25 -6.62
C GLN A 17 27.49 -5.86 -6.98
N GLY A 18 26.65 -4.81 -6.91
CA GLY A 18 27.00 -3.44 -7.27
C GLY A 18 26.91 -3.15 -8.77
N ASN A 19 26.32 -4.04 -9.57
CA ASN A 19 26.18 -3.84 -11.01
C ASN A 19 24.98 -2.94 -11.30
N LEU A 20 25.16 -1.96 -12.19
CA LEU A 20 24.06 -1.17 -12.73
C LEU A 20 23.38 -1.92 -13.88
N GLN A 21 22.06 -2.05 -13.83
CA GLN A 21 21.24 -2.65 -14.86
C GLN A 21 20.06 -1.72 -15.19
N ARG A 22 19.68 -1.65 -16.46
CA ARG A 22 18.46 -0.99 -16.92
C ARG A 22 17.44 -2.07 -17.29
N LEU A 23 16.24 -1.95 -16.73
CA LEU A 23 15.07 -2.74 -17.10
C LEU A 23 14.17 -1.86 -17.96
N GLU A 24 13.94 -2.28 -19.20
CA GLU A 24 13.03 -1.58 -20.11
C GLU A 24 11.58 -1.95 -19.76
N LYS A 25 10.61 -1.17 -20.27
CA LYS A 25 9.18 -1.43 -20.02
C LYS A 25 8.76 -2.88 -20.26
N ASN A 26 9.32 -3.53 -21.29
CA ASN A 26 8.99 -4.92 -21.63
C ASN A 26 9.58 -5.96 -20.66
N ASP A 27 10.55 -5.57 -19.84
CA ASP A 27 11.12 -6.40 -18.78
C ASP A 27 10.33 -6.27 -17.45
N LEU A 28 9.41 -5.29 -17.40
CA LEU A 28 8.66 -4.94 -16.20
C LEU A 28 7.22 -5.45 -16.28
N ASN A 29 6.86 -6.33 -15.35
CA ASN A 29 5.50 -6.79 -15.14
C ASN A 29 4.90 -6.05 -13.96
N PHE A 30 3.83 -5.30 -14.21
CA PHE A 30 3.04 -4.64 -13.17
C PHE A 30 1.66 -5.28 -13.04
N GLY A 31 1.20 -5.40 -11.81
CA GLY A 31 -0.13 -5.86 -11.47
C GLY A 31 -0.65 -5.14 -10.23
N TYR A 32 -1.86 -5.51 -9.80
CA TYR A 32 -2.43 -4.91 -8.59
C TYR A 32 -1.53 -5.16 -7.38
N ARG A 33 -0.92 -4.09 -6.86
CA ARG A 33 0.06 -4.11 -5.75
C ARG A 33 1.24 -5.06 -5.98
N SER A 34 1.60 -5.25 -7.25
CA SER A 34 2.70 -6.11 -7.65
C SER A 34 3.54 -5.51 -8.77
N SER A 35 4.83 -5.85 -8.75
CA SER A 35 5.80 -5.44 -9.75
C SER A 35 6.95 -6.45 -9.78
N THR A 36 7.68 -6.54 -10.90
CA THR A 36 8.90 -7.37 -11.05
C THR A 36 9.85 -7.29 -9.84
N PHE A 37 9.98 -6.12 -9.21
CA PHE A 37 10.92 -5.88 -8.11
C PHE A 37 10.65 -6.71 -6.86
N GLN A 38 9.43 -7.18 -6.63
CA GLN A 38 9.11 -8.04 -5.48
C GLN A 38 9.69 -9.45 -5.64
N ASP A 39 9.90 -9.90 -6.88
CA ASP A 39 10.42 -11.23 -7.20
C ASP A 39 11.94 -11.23 -7.51
N MET A 40 12.54 -10.05 -7.66
CA MET A 40 13.93 -9.87 -8.04
C MET A 40 14.87 -10.11 -6.84
N LYS A 41 15.51 -11.28 -6.82
CA LYS A 41 16.35 -11.73 -5.69
C LYS A 41 17.69 -10.99 -5.55
N ASP A 42 18.21 -10.45 -6.64
CA ASP A 42 19.49 -9.76 -6.70
C ASP A 42 19.34 -8.23 -6.72
N LEU A 43 18.12 -7.69 -6.57
CA LEU A 43 17.89 -6.26 -6.45
C LEU A 43 18.47 -5.72 -5.14
N ALA A 44 19.41 -4.78 -5.24
CA ALA A 44 19.85 -4.00 -4.08
C ALA A 44 19.08 -2.69 -3.95
N ALA A 45 18.92 -1.94 -5.04
CA ALA A 45 18.19 -0.67 -5.04
C ALA A 45 17.67 -0.29 -6.43
N ILE A 46 16.52 0.37 -6.46
CA ILE A 46 16.09 1.17 -7.62
C ILE A 46 16.75 2.53 -7.51
N VAL A 47 17.49 2.95 -8.55
CA VAL A 47 18.28 4.20 -8.53
C VAL A 47 17.77 5.26 -9.49
N ALA A 48 17.04 4.89 -10.54
CA ALA A 48 16.34 5.85 -11.39
C ALA A 48 15.06 5.22 -11.98
N VAL A 49 14.08 6.08 -12.27
CA VAL A 49 12.86 5.70 -12.99
C VAL A 49 12.59 6.73 -14.08
N THR A 50 12.44 6.27 -15.30
CA THR A 50 12.11 7.10 -16.46
C THR A 50 10.64 6.91 -16.81
N PHE A 51 9.94 8.03 -17.04
CA PHE A 51 8.53 8.03 -17.43
C PHE A 51 8.38 8.62 -18.84
N GLN A 52 7.55 7.95 -19.65
CA GLN A 52 7.11 8.48 -20.94
C GLN A 52 5.75 9.14 -20.78
N LEU A 53 5.73 10.47 -20.83
CA LEU A 53 4.53 11.28 -20.66
C LEU A 53 4.03 11.81 -21.99
N GLN A 54 2.73 12.07 -22.04
CA GLN A 54 2.08 12.79 -23.13
C GLN A 54 1.60 14.14 -22.61
N GLU A 55 1.80 15.18 -23.41
CA GLU A 55 1.28 16.51 -23.09
C GLU A 55 -0.25 16.46 -22.94
N SER A 56 -0.77 17.18 -21.95
CA SER A 56 -2.22 17.26 -21.73
C SER A 56 -2.62 18.61 -21.17
N GLY A 57 -3.49 19.32 -21.88
CA GLY A 57 -4.12 20.56 -21.38
C GLY A 57 -4.99 20.34 -20.13
N SER A 58 -5.38 19.10 -19.84
CA SER A 58 -6.19 18.74 -18.66
C SER A 58 -5.38 18.33 -17.44
N ALA A 59 -4.04 18.23 -17.54
CA ALA A 59 -3.19 17.65 -16.50
C ALA A 59 -3.36 18.36 -15.15
N ARG A 60 -3.37 19.69 -15.16
CA ARG A 60 -3.52 20.51 -13.94
C ARG A 60 -4.87 20.31 -13.26
N ALA A 61 -5.96 20.25 -14.04
CA ALA A 61 -7.30 20.04 -13.50
C ALA A 61 -7.41 18.66 -12.83
N LYS A 62 -6.91 17.60 -13.49
CA LYS A 62 -6.88 16.23 -12.93
C LYS A 62 -6.01 16.12 -11.69
N GLN A 63 -4.88 16.83 -11.67
CA GLN A 63 -4.03 16.90 -10.48
C GLN A 63 -4.82 17.49 -9.30
N GLN A 64 -5.50 18.62 -9.51
CA GLN A 64 -6.30 19.25 -8.46
C GLN A 64 -7.42 18.34 -7.96
N GLU A 65 -8.15 17.69 -8.88
CA GLU A 65 -9.19 16.72 -8.54
C GLU A 65 -8.65 15.58 -7.65
N CYS A 66 -7.49 15.02 -8.01
CA CYS A 66 -6.83 13.99 -7.20
C CYS A 66 -6.42 14.49 -5.82
N LEU A 67 -5.90 15.72 -5.72
CA LEU A 67 -5.51 16.32 -4.44
C LEU A 67 -6.72 16.58 -3.55
N GLU A 68 -7.80 17.16 -4.09
CA GLU A 68 -9.03 17.38 -3.33
C GLU A 68 -9.67 16.06 -2.90
N ARG A 69 -9.72 15.06 -3.79
CA ARG A 69 -10.21 13.73 -3.43
C ARG A 69 -9.39 13.12 -2.30
N ARG A 70 -8.06 13.24 -2.31
CA ARG A 70 -7.22 12.75 -1.21
C ARG A 70 -7.52 13.48 0.10
N ARG A 71 -7.65 14.81 0.06
CA ARG A 71 -8.00 15.63 1.23
C ARG A 71 -9.33 15.23 1.86
N THR A 72 -10.33 14.90 1.04
CA THR A 72 -11.69 14.58 1.52
C THR A 72 -11.90 13.11 1.83
N THR A 73 -10.98 12.20 1.45
CA THR A 73 -11.16 10.75 1.63
C THR A 73 -10.07 10.05 2.43
N GLN A 74 -8.92 10.67 2.66
CA GLN A 74 -7.80 10.06 3.41
C GLN A 74 -7.38 10.91 4.62
N PRO A 75 -6.92 10.28 5.72
CA PRO A 75 -6.46 10.98 6.93
C PRO A 75 -5.07 11.61 6.71
N LEU A 76 -5.01 12.68 5.90
CA LEU A 76 -3.75 13.36 5.59
C LEU A 76 -3.16 14.04 6.83
N GLY A 77 -1.86 13.84 7.07
CA GLY A 77 -1.14 14.41 8.21
C GLY A 77 -1.19 13.55 9.47
N GLU A 78 -1.98 12.47 9.49
CA GLU A 78 -1.94 11.48 10.57
C GLU A 78 -0.79 10.48 10.39
N GLN A 79 -0.31 9.92 11.50
CA GLN A 79 0.77 8.92 11.48
C GLN A 79 0.22 7.56 11.05
N THR A 80 0.26 7.28 9.75
CA THR A 80 -0.24 6.04 9.14
C THR A 80 0.74 5.50 8.09
N ALA A 81 0.65 4.21 7.78
CA ALA A 81 1.36 3.59 6.66
C ALA A 81 0.51 3.55 5.36
N GLY A 82 -0.57 4.35 5.29
CA GLY A 82 -1.54 4.26 4.21
C GLY A 82 -2.56 3.14 4.41
N SER A 83 -3.02 2.55 3.29
CA SER A 83 -3.91 1.40 3.31
C SER A 83 -3.21 0.17 3.89
N VAL A 84 -3.77 -0.41 4.94
CA VAL A 84 -3.23 -1.61 5.60
C VAL A 84 -3.47 -2.86 4.77
N PHE A 85 -4.65 -2.99 4.16
CA PHE A 85 -5.04 -4.15 3.37
C PHE A 85 -5.23 -3.81 1.90
N ARG A 86 -4.95 -4.81 1.06
CA ARG A 86 -5.33 -4.82 -0.35
C ARG A 86 -6.84 -4.98 -0.46
N ASN A 87 -7.43 -4.45 -1.53
CA ASN A 87 -8.84 -4.74 -1.84
C ASN A 87 -8.98 -6.20 -2.28
N PRO A 88 -9.94 -6.96 -1.73
CA PRO A 88 -10.22 -8.32 -2.16
C PRO A 88 -10.94 -8.32 -3.51
N LEU A 89 -10.16 -8.42 -4.59
CA LEU A 89 -10.67 -8.31 -5.97
C LEU A 89 -11.73 -9.37 -6.33
N ASN A 90 -11.71 -10.52 -5.65
CA ASN A 90 -12.64 -11.63 -5.87
C ASN A 90 -14.07 -11.36 -5.38
N VAL A 91 -14.26 -10.45 -4.42
CA VAL A 91 -15.60 -10.11 -3.89
C VAL A 91 -16.13 -8.78 -4.40
N GLY A 92 -15.29 -7.97 -5.08
CA GLY A 92 -15.69 -6.69 -5.66
C GLY A 92 -16.03 -5.59 -4.65
N VAL A 93 -15.76 -5.81 -3.36
CA VAL A 93 -15.97 -4.84 -2.27
C VAL A 93 -14.61 -4.35 -1.76
N ALA A 94 -14.50 -3.05 -1.49
CA ALA A 94 -13.27 -2.47 -0.97
C ALA A 94 -12.99 -2.96 0.47
N ALA A 95 -11.71 -3.12 0.83
CA ALA A 95 -11.33 -3.51 2.19
C ALA A 95 -11.84 -2.49 3.23
N ALA A 96 -11.74 -1.19 2.92
CA ALA A 96 -12.26 -0.13 3.79
C ALA A 96 -13.76 -0.31 4.10
N GLU A 97 -14.56 -0.67 3.09
CA GLU A 97 -16.00 -0.85 3.26
C GLU A 97 -16.32 -2.08 4.12
N LEU A 98 -15.57 -3.17 3.96
CA LEU A 98 -15.71 -4.35 4.82
C LEU A 98 -15.38 -4.03 6.28
N ILE A 99 -14.29 -3.31 6.54
CA ILE A 99 -13.87 -2.92 7.89
C ILE A 99 -14.89 -1.97 8.52
N GLU A 100 -15.41 -1.02 7.74
CA GLU A 100 -16.46 -0.11 8.18
C GLU A 100 -17.78 -0.84 8.49
N LYS A 101 -18.23 -1.74 7.61
CA LYS A 101 -19.42 -2.57 7.85
C LYS A 101 -19.21 -3.56 8.99
N ALA A 102 -17.98 -3.93 9.31
CA ALA A 102 -17.65 -4.68 10.53
C ALA A 102 -17.79 -3.84 11.80
N GLY A 103 -17.97 -2.52 11.70
CA GLY A 103 -18.12 -1.61 12.83
C GLY A 103 -16.80 -1.28 13.52
N LEU A 104 -15.67 -1.34 12.79
CA LEU A 104 -14.34 -1.27 13.37
C LEU A 104 -13.71 0.12 13.33
N LYS A 105 -14.33 1.13 12.70
CA LYS A 105 -13.86 2.52 12.78
C LYS A 105 -13.76 2.96 14.24
N GLY A 106 -12.62 3.55 14.61
CA GLY A 106 -12.34 3.99 15.98
C GLY A 106 -11.94 2.86 16.95
N PHE A 107 -11.93 1.60 16.51
CA PHE A 107 -11.45 0.49 17.35
C PHE A 107 -9.96 0.68 17.67
N ARG A 108 -9.59 0.42 18.92
CA ARG A 108 -8.28 0.78 19.46
C ARG A 108 -7.63 -0.37 20.23
N ILE A 109 -6.33 -0.55 20.03
CA ILE A 109 -5.46 -1.39 20.85
C ILE A 109 -4.21 -0.56 21.19
N GLY A 110 -3.92 -0.35 22.47
CA GLY A 110 -2.79 0.47 22.90
C GLY A 110 -2.80 1.88 22.27
N GLY A 111 -1.76 2.23 21.52
CA GLY A 111 -1.68 3.48 20.74
C GLY A 111 -2.17 3.39 19.28
N ALA A 112 -2.57 2.21 18.81
CA ALA A 112 -3.06 1.99 17.45
C ALA A 112 -4.59 2.12 17.38
N VAL A 113 -5.10 2.79 16.35
CA VAL A 113 -6.54 2.95 16.12
C VAL A 113 -6.91 2.79 14.65
N VAL A 114 -8.05 2.18 14.36
CA VAL A 114 -8.64 2.23 13.01
C VAL A 114 -9.17 3.64 12.78
N SER A 115 -8.70 4.33 11.74
CA SER A 115 -9.11 5.71 11.47
C SER A 115 -10.64 5.82 11.35
N ASN A 116 -11.20 6.80 12.05
CA ASN A 116 -12.61 7.16 11.90
C ASN A 116 -12.90 7.75 10.51
N PHE A 117 -11.89 8.30 9.85
CA PHE A 117 -12.02 8.92 8.54
C PHE A 117 -12.03 7.89 7.42
N HIS A 118 -11.06 6.97 7.40
CA HIS A 118 -10.95 5.92 6.39
C HIS A 118 -10.57 4.57 7.03
N ALA A 119 -11.49 3.61 7.04
CA ALA A 119 -11.35 2.38 7.83
C ALA A 119 -10.17 1.46 7.45
N ASN A 120 -9.62 1.57 6.24
CA ASN A 120 -8.41 0.83 5.86
C ASN A 120 -7.10 1.52 6.29
N PHE A 121 -7.15 2.63 7.03
CA PHE A 121 -5.97 3.35 7.52
C PHE A 121 -5.89 3.18 9.03
N PHE A 122 -4.77 2.66 9.51
CA PHE A 122 -4.53 2.52 10.94
C PHE A 122 -3.55 3.60 11.39
N VAL A 123 -3.91 4.26 12.49
CA VAL A 123 -3.33 5.50 12.94
C VAL A 123 -2.62 5.26 14.25
N ASN A 124 -1.39 5.76 14.34
CA ASN A 124 -0.70 5.92 15.61
C ASN A 124 -1.13 7.25 16.22
N ILE A 125 -1.88 7.20 17.33
CA ILE A 125 -2.31 8.41 18.07
C ILE A 125 -1.32 8.82 19.16
N GLY A 126 -0.09 8.30 19.11
CA GLY A 126 0.98 8.52 20.07
C GLY A 126 1.32 7.25 20.84
N ASN A 127 2.62 6.95 20.94
CA ASN A 127 3.17 5.79 21.65
C ASN A 127 2.63 4.42 21.21
N SER A 128 2.05 4.28 20.02
CA SER A 128 1.72 2.96 19.47
C SER A 128 2.98 2.14 19.32
N THR A 129 2.99 0.93 19.88
CA THR A 129 4.03 -0.05 19.58
C THR A 129 3.74 -0.75 18.24
N SER A 130 4.75 -1.43 17.68
CA SER A 130 4.51 -2.34 16.55
C SER A 130 3.59 -3.49 16.93
N ARG A 131 3.62 -3.92 18.20
CA ARG A 131 2.71 -4.95 18.72
C ARG A 131 1.25 -4.49 18.68
N ASP A 132 0.98 -3.26 19.13
CA ASP A 132 -0.37 -2.67 19.07
C ASP A 132 -0.94 -2.69 17.65
N MET A 133 -0.11 -2.30 16.67
CA MET A 133 -0.50 -2.31 15.25
C MET A 133 -0.75 -3.72 14.74
N LEU A 134 0.14 -4.68 15.04
CA LEU A 134 -0.03 -6.08 14.63
C LEU A 134 -1.27 -6.71 15.25
N ASP A 135 -1.56 -6.42 16.52
CA ASP A 135 -2.76 -6.89 17.20
C ASP A 135 -4.03 -6.30 16.59
N LEU A 136 -4.00 -5.01 16.23
CA LEU A 136 -5.12 -4.36 15.57
C LEU A 136 -5.38 -4.95 14.18
N ILE A 137 -4.31 -5.23 13.42
CA ILE A 137 -4.38 -5.90 12.11
C ILE A 137 -4.99 -7.30 12.25
N ALA A 138 -4.50 -8.09 13.21
CA ALA A 138 -5.02 -9.44 13.46
C ALA A 138 -6.50 -9.41 13.83
N LEU A 139 -6.91 -8.51 14.72
CA LEU A 139 -8.31 -8.35 15.13
C LEU A 139 -9.20 -7.95 13.95
N VAL A 140 -8.76 -7.03 13.10
CA VAL A 140 -9.54 -6.58 11.96
C VAL A 140 -9.70 -7.70 10.93
N LYS A 141 -8.63 -8.48 10.65
CA LYS A 141 -8.71 -9.67 9.80
C LYS A 141 -9.74 -10.68 10.33
N ASP A 142 -9.64 -11.02 11.62
CA ASP A 142 -10.54 -11.96 12.28
C ASP A 142 -12.01 -11.50 12.20
N LYS A 143 -12.28 -10.23 12.48
CA LYS A 143 -13.64 -9.69 12.46
C LYS A 143 -14.25 -9.59 11.07
N VAL A 144 -13.45 -9.26 10.06
CA VAL A 144 -13.91 -9.23 8.66
C VAL A 144 -14.17 -10.65 8.14
N ASP A 145 -13.30 -11.61 8.49
CA ASP A 145 -13.49 -13.01 8.12
C ASP A 145 -14.72 -13.62 8.80
N GLN A 146 -14.87 -13.45 10.11
CA GLN A 146 -16.05 -13.92 10.86
C GLN A 146 -17.37 -13.38 10.31
N LYS A 147 -17.39 -12.10 9.88
CA LYS A 147 -18.64 -11.43 9.47
C LYS A 147 -18.97 -11.63 7.99
N PHE A 148 -17.98 -11.73 7.12
CA PHE A 148 -18.17 -11.73 5.67
C PHE A 148 -17.58 -12.95 4.96
N GLY A 149 -16.83 -13.81 5.66
CA GLY A 149 -16.07 -14.92 5.05
C GLY A 149 -14.97 -14.42 4.12
N VAL A 150 -14.45 -13.21 4.35
CA VAL A 150 -13.42 -12.59 3.50
C VAL A 150 -12.12 -12.46 4.27
N GLN A 151 -11.10 -13.15 3.78
CA GLN A 151 -9.74 -13.04 4.30
C GLN A 151 -9.03 -11.84 3.68
N LEU A 152 -8.88 -10.77 4.47
CA LEU A 152 -8.10 -9.61 4.05
C LEU A 152 -6.60 -9.95 3.98
N LYS A 153 -5.94 -9.52 2.91
CA LYS A 153 -4.49 -9.63 2.72
C LYS A 153 -3.83 -8.27 2.96
N GLU A 154 -2.77 -8.27 3.76
CA GLU A 154 -1.98 -7.08 4.03
C GLU A 154 -1.32 -6.52 2.76
N GLU A 155 -1.30 -5.19 2.67
CA GLU A 155 -0.53 -4.42 1.68
C GLU A 155 0.78 -3.92 2.30
N VAL A 156 0.76 -3.58 3.59
CA VAL A 156 1.94 -3.19 4.35
C VAL A 156 2.93 -4.35 4.50
N LEU A 157 4.22 -4.02 4.53
CA LEU A 157 5.30 -4.97 4.76
C LEU A 157 5.84 -4.80 6.19
N TYR A 158 6.21 -5.92 6.81
CA TYR A 158 6.83 -5.93 8.13
C TYR A 158 8.34 -6.10 8.00
N PHE A 159 9.09 -5.27 8.71
CA PHE A 159 10.53 -5.41 8.84
C PHE A 159 10.84 -5.90 10.24
N HIS A 160 11.43 -7.09 10.34
CA HIS A 160 11.92 -7.62 11.60
C HIS A 160 13.41 -7.26 11.76
N PRO A 161 13.85 -6.81 12.96
CA PRO A 161 15.25 -6.45 13.21
C PRO A 161 16.22 -7.64 13.09
N HIS A 162 15.69 -8.86 12.95
CA HIS A 162 16.43 -10.10 12.74
C HIS A 162 15.90 -10.84 11.50
N CYS A 163 16.00 -10.21 10.32
CA CYS A 163 15.88 -10.96 9.07
C CYS A 163 17.19 -11.72 8.83
N THR A 164 17.31 -12.92 9.38
CA THR A 164 18.12 -13.96 8.73
C THR A 164 17.37 -14.32 7.47
N GLY A 165 17.94 -14.04 6.30
CA GLY A 165 17.26 -14.25 5.02
C GLY A 165 16.67 -15.65 4.90
N LEU A 166 15.52 -15.73 4.21
CA LEU A 166 14.70 -16.91 3.89
C LEU A 166 13.70 -17.30 4.99
N ASP A 167 12.47 -16.83 4.83
CA ASP A 167 11.25 -17.64 4.97
C ASP A 167 10.34 -17.37 3.76
#